data_AF-A0A356B490-F1
#
_entry.id   AF-A0A356B490-F1
#
_cell.length_a   1.000
_cell.length_b   1.000
_cell.length_c   1.000
_cell.angle_alpha   90.00
_cell.angle_beta   90.00
_cell.angle_gamma   90.00
#
_symmetry.space_group_name_H-M   'P 1'
#
loop_
_entity.id
_entity.type
_entity.pdbx_description
1 polymer ?
#
loop_
_entity_poly.entity_id
_entity_poly.type
_entity_poly.pdbx_seq_one_letter_code
_entity_poly.pdbx_strand_id
1 'polypeptide(L)'
;MKKLISLLLAVVLAVSMMPVAFGASTQDITVEINGEAIDYIDAVAYEDNGVLMVPLRLVCEQIGIFVTQDPVDKSIKVQDGYNTYSLANGRRTVYTNDNYFANKRPVVIQNGRTYVSLDFFERLKGLTFTYENNNLSVDMPYYRNDFSKVFGIEYLDNGLKLLTDTNGRKLLLADGKTKIPLKYLYDKNVQIITVPIEKVVLFSTTYAGILDVIDETDSVVGTTTPAQDWFIADFKKAHENGTMQFIGDNSAIDYEALKKLNPDLVILYDDNWDTPNIVKKLDEFGIRYVVCTDWLEEDPFARLEIGSLISALYNKEMVTSLYTNSAAAKINTIKSRYEGETKPKVVWGNVVPFGGSGMYVPDSGSYIAKWIEMAGGDYVFSDLGTGNGGSVMIDPEEFYKRAKDADVFIYSGFVTSYTPEISVEWMIG
;
A
#
# COMPACT_ATOMS: atom_id res chain seq x y z
N MET A 1 25.81 -79.11 28.08
CA MET A 1 24.50 -78.58 27.63
C MET A 1 23.78 -77.68 28.64
N LYS A 2 23.96 -77.81 29.96
CA LYS A 2 23.22 -76.96 30.95
C LYS A 2 23.82 -75.57 31.24
N LYS A 3 25.09 -75.29 30.88
CA LYS A 3 25.74 -73.98 31.14
C LYS A 3 25.68 -72.98 29.97
N LEU A 4 25.34 -73.42 28.75
CA LEU A 4 25.19 -72.52 27.60
C LEU A 4 23.77 -71.96 27.44
N ILE A 5 22.76 -72.62 28.00
CA ILE A 5 21.36 -72.17 27.89
C ILE A 5 21.06 -71.05 28.90
N SER A 6 21.76 -71.01 30.04
CA SER A 6 21.64 -69.95 31.04
C SER A 6 22.23 -68.61 30.60
N LEU A 7 23.19 -68.60 29.66
CA LEU A 7 23.80 -67.36 29.17
C LEU A 7 22.97 -66.69 28.07
N LEU A 8 22.28 -67.48 27.23
CA LEU A 8 21.37 -66.94 26.21
C LEU A 8 20.07 -66.39 26.81
N LEU A 9 19.57 -66.94 27.92
CA LEU A 9 18.35 -66.43 28.56
C LEU A 9 18.57 -65.11 29.31
N ALA A 10 19.79 -64.86 29.80
CA ALA A 10 20.14 -63.60 30.47
C ALA A 10 20.36 -62.44 29.48
N VAL A 11 20.82 -62.73 28.25
CA VAL A 11 21.01 -61.71 27.21
C VAL A 11 19.68 -61.33 26.54
N VAL A 12 18.73 -62.26 26.41
CA VAL A 12 17.40 -61.95 25.86
C VAL A 12 16.51 -61.17 26.84
N LEU A 13 16.69 -61.34 28.17
CA LEU A 13 15.97 -60.52 29.16
C LEU A 13 16.56 -59.11 29.37
N ALA A 14 17.80 -58.85 28.94
CA ALA A 14 18.44 -57.55 29.10
C ALA A 14 18.11 -56.56 27.94
N VAL A 15 17.46 -57.02 26.88
CA VAL A 15 17.07 -56.18 25.72
C VAL A 15 15.67 -55.58 25.87
N SER A 16 14.88 -55.96 26.88
CA SER A 16 13.51 -55.48 27.05
C SER A 16 13.33 -54.28 28.00
N MET A 17 14.40 -53.59 28.41
CA MET A 17 14.30 -52.44 29.32
C MET A 17 15.12 -51.23 28.86
N MET A 18 15.25 -51.00 27.55
CA MET A 18 15.59 -49.65 27.10
C MET A 18 14.31 -48.79 27.20
N PRO A 19 14.30 -47.73 28.02
CA PRO A 19 13.20 -46.78 27.96
C PRO A 19 13.22 -46.18 26.56
N VAL A 20 12.18 -46.44 25.78
CA VAL A 20 11.91 -45.68 24.57
C VAL A 20 11.61 -44.27 25.07
N ALA A 21 12.61 -43.41 25.06
CA ALA A 21 12.42 -41.99 25.22
C ALA A 21 11.62 -41.54 23.98
N PHE A 22 10.30 -41.49 24.12
CA PHE A 22 9.49 -40.59 23.30
C PHE A 22 9.92 -39.18 23.67
N GLY A 23 11.02 -38.71 23.07
CA GLY A 23 11.19 -37.29 22.88
C GLY A 23 10.04 -36.87 21.99
N ALA A 24 9.02 -36.21 22.55
CA ALA A 24 8.17 -35.38 21.72
C ALA A 24 9.12 -34.40 21.03
N SER A 25 9.33 -34.54 19.73
CA SER A 25 9.89 -33.44 18.96
C SER A 25 8.85 -32.34 19.10
N THR A 26 9.14 -31.32 19.90
CA THR A 26 8.42 -30.05 19.80
C THR A 26 8.72 -29.56 18.39
N GLN A 27 7.82 -29.83 17.46
CA GLN A 27 7.92 -29.33 16.11
C GLN A 27 7.82 -27.82 16.23
N ASP A 28 8.84 -27.11 15.76
CA ASP A 28 8.85 -25.65 15.85
C ASP A 28 7.64 -25.08 15.11
N ILE A 29 7.03 -24.07 15.70
CA ILE A 29 5.88 -23.40 15.09
C ILE A 29 6.38 -22.60 13.89
N THR A 30 5.80 -22.85 12.71
CA THR A 30 6.11 -22.14 11.47
C THR A 30 5.18 -20.95 11.26
N VAL A 31 5.63 -19.91 10.55
CA VAL A 31 4.76 -18.82 10.07
C VAL A 31 4.96 -18.67 8.57
N GLU A 32 3.86 -18.45 7.85
CA GLU A 32 3.86 -18.14 6.44
C GLU A 32 2.95 -16.95 6.12
N ILE A 33 3.27 -16.17 5.09
CA ILE A 33 2.43 -15.11 4.54
C ILE A 33 2.11 -15.50 3.10
N ASN A 34 0.81 -15.63 2.77
CA ASN A 34 0.36 -16.06 1.44
C ASN A 34 1.06 -17.34 0.93
N GLY A 35 1.40 -18.27 1.84
CA GLY A 35 2.09 -19.53 1.55
C GLY A 35 3.62 -19.45 1.44
N GLU A 36 4.21 -18.26 1.57
CA GLU A 36 5.67 -18.08 1.66
C GLU A 36 6.11 -18.14 3.14
N ALA A 37 7.00 -19.08 3.46
CA ALA A 37 7.51 -19.24 4.82
C ALA A 37 8.39 -18.06 5.25
N ILE A 38 8.28 -17.68 6.53
CA ILE A 38 9.11 -16.64 7.16
C ILE A 38 10.27 -17.30 7.91
N ASP A 39 11.49 -16.83 7.68
CA ASP A 39 12.65 -17.27 8.44
C ASP A 39 12.65 -16.71 9.87
N TYR A 40 12.68 -17.60 10.86
CA TYR A 40 12.90 -17.23 12.26
C TYR A 40 14.39 -17.11 12.55
N ILE A 41 14.83 -15.90 12.86
CA ILE A 41 16.22 -15.67 13.25
C ILE A 41 16.40 -15.81 14.77
N ASP A 42 15.44 -15.35 15.59
CA ASP A 42 15.66 -15.27 17.04
C ASP A 42 14.42 -15.26 17.95
N ALA A 43 13.21 -15.48 17.42
CA ALA A 43 11.99 -15.53 18.22
C ALA A 43 10.98 -16.52 17.62
N VAL A 44 10.59 -17.53 18.39
CA VAL A 44 9.66 -18.58 17.95
C VAL A 44 8.35 -18.43 18.70
N ALA A 45 7.23 -18.59 18.01
CA ALA A 45 5.93 -18.65 18.66
C ALA A 45 5.86 -19.85 19.62
N TYR A 46 5.07 -19.74 20.67
CA TYR A 46 4.93 -20.82 21.66
C TYR A 46 3.52 -20.88 22.21
N GLU A 47 3.13 -22.04 22.74
CA GLU A 47 1.84 -22.18 23.42
C GLU A 47 1.95 -21.85 24.91
N ASP A 48 1.00 -21.04 25.39
CA ASP A 48 0.80 -20.72 26.81
C ASP A 48 -0.63 -21.05 27.21
N ASN A 49 -0.81 -22.19 27.89
CA ASN A 49 -2.11 -22.67 28.35
C ASN A 49 -3.15 -22.79 27.22
N GLY A 50 -2.74 -23.36 26.08
CA GLY A 50 -3.62 -23.55 24.92
C GLY A 50 -3.90 -22.27 24.12
N VAL A 51 -3.14 -21.20 24.36
CA VAL A 51 -3.18 -19.97 23.57
C VAL A 51 -1.83 -19.78 22.91
N LEU A 52 -1.83 -19.60 21.58
CA LEU A 52 -0.62 -19.29 20.83
C LEU A 52 -0.13 -17.88 21.15
N MET A 53 1.10 -17.77 21.62
CA MET A 53 1.85 -16.54 21.85
C MET A 53 2.78 -16.30 20.68
N VAL A 54 2.56 -15.21 19.95
CA VAL A 54 3.22 -14.90 18.68
C VAL A 54 4.23 -13.76 18.90
N PRO A 55 5.46 -13.85 18.35
CA PRO A 55 6.43 -12.77 18.42
C PRO A 55 5.93 -11.57 17.60
N LEU A 56 5.55 -10.50 18.30
CA LEU A 56 4.81 -9.37 17.72
C LEU A 56 5.55 -8.71 16.57
N ARG A 57 6.77 -8.25 16.83
CA ARG A 57 7.56 -7.51 15.85
C ARG A 57 7.87 -8.35 14.62
N LEU A 58 8.23 -9.62 14.81
CA LEU A 58 8.59 -10.53 13.72
C LEU A 58 7.43 -10.70 12.75
N VAL A 59 6.21 -10.93 13.24
CA VAL A 59 5.05 -11.08 12.34
C VAL A 59 4.64 -9.73 11.76
N CYS A 60 4.55 -8.67 12.58
CA CYS A 60 4.12 -7.35 12.15
C CYS A 60 5.01 -6.75 11.05
N GLU A 61 6.34 -6.78 11.21
CA GLU A 61 7.26 -6.20 10.22
C GLU A 61 7.14 -6.90 8.85
N GLN A 62 6.93 -8.22 8.86
CA GLN A 62 6.81 -9.02 7.63
C GLN A 62 5.53 -8.72 6.85
N ILE A 63 4.47 -8.28 7.52
CA ILE A 63 3.21 -7.84 6.90
C ILE A 63 3.11 -6.31 6.79
N GLY A 64 4.22 -5.58 6.96
CA GLY A 64 4.28 -4.13 6.78
C GLY A 64 3.66 -3.30 7.90
N ILE A 65 3.42 -3.88 9.08
CA ILE A 65 2.91 -3.19 10.26
C ILE A 65 4.09 -2.62 11.06
N PHE A 66 4.05 -1.31 11.32
CA PHE A 66 5.05 -0.64 12.14
C PHE A 66 4.84 -0.94 13.64
N VAL A 67 5.94 -1.30 14.32
CA VAL A 67 5.96 -1.57 15.76
C VAL A 67 6.97 -0.68 16.48
N THR A 68 6.47 0.38 17.12
CA THR A 68 7.27 1.35 17.86
C THR A 68 7.08 1.18 19.37
N GLN A 69 7.91 1.86 20.15
CA GLN A 69 7.76 1.93 21.60
C GLN A 69 7.56 3.38 22.01
N ASP A 70 6.57 3.63 22.84
CA ASP A 70 6.33 4.95 23.43
C ASP A 70 7.51 5.33 24.34
N PRO A 71 8.13 6.51 24.14
CA PRO A 71 9.30 6.90 24.91
C PRO A 71 8.98 7.18 26.38
N VAL A 72 7.73 7.51 26.71
CA VAL A 72 7.28 7.93 28.05
C VAL A 72 6.84 6.74 28.87
N ASP A 73 5.82 6.00 28.42
CA ASP A 73 5.20 4.93 29.21
C ASP A 73 5.71 3.52 28.86
N LYS A 74 6.61 3.43 27.87
CA LYS A 74 7.22 2.18 27.37
C LYS A 74 6.23 1.19 26.77
N SER A 75 4.98 1.61 26.52
CA SER A 75 4.01 0.81 25.79
C SER A 75 4.49 0.54 24.36
N ILE A 76 4.15 -0.63 23.84
CA ILE A 76 4.40 -1.00 22.45
C ILE A 76 3.24 -0.47 21.62
N LYS A 77 3.52 0.29 20.58
CA LYS A 77 2.54 0.79 19.62
C LYS A 77 2.62 -0.03 18.34
N VAL A 78 1.47 -0.44 17.83
CA VAL A 78 1.32 -1.19 16.57
C VAL A 78 0.37 -0.41 15.69
N GLN A 79 0.74 -0.15 14.43
CA GLN A 79 -0.08 0.64 13.50
C GLN A 79 -0.43 -0.18 12.25
N ASP A 80 -1.70 -0.52 12.08
CA ASP A 80 -2.21 -1.34 10.94
C ASP A 80 -2.66 -0.49 9.72
N GLY A 81 -2.18 0.74 9.69
CA GLY A 81 -2.48 1.77 8.72
C GLY A 81 -3.49 2.81 9.21
N TYR A 82 -4.64 2.38 9.74
CA TYR A 82 -5.68 3.30 10.24
C TYR A 82 -5.83 3.30 11.76
N ASN A 83 -5.55 2.17 12.43
CA ASN A 83 -5.67 2.02 13.86
C ASN A 83 -4.30 1.96 14.51
N THR A 84 -4.19 2.61 15.67
CA THR A 84 -3.05 2.46 16.56
C THR A 84 -3.46 1.62 17.75
N TYR A 85 -2.72 0.54 18.00
CA TYR A 85 -2.89 -0.33 19.14
C TYR A 85 -1.78 -0.09 20.16
N SER A 86 -2.12 0.09 21.42
CA SER A 86 -1.18 0.31 22.52
C SER A 86 -1.22 -0.86 23.48
N LEU A 87 -0.08 -1.56 23.57
CA LEU A 87 0.11 -2.79 24.34
C LEU A 87 1.10 -2.54 25.49
N ALA A 88 0.80 -3.02 26.69
CA ALA A 88 1.67 -2.88 27.85
C ALA A 88 2.05 -4.25 28.43
N ASN A 89 3.33 -4.41 28.79
CA ASN A 89 3.84 -5.66 29.37
C ASN A 89 3.04 -6.06 30.62
N GLY A 90 2.72 -7.34 30.74
CA GLY A 90 1.94 -7.91 31.84
C GLY A 90 0.45 -7.55 31.81
N ARG A 91 -0.04 -6.81 30.81
CA ARG A 91 -1.46 -6.46 30.67
C ARG A 91 -2.12 -7.26 29.55
N ARG A 92 -3.38 -7.61 29.76
CA ARG A 92 -4.27 -8.15 28.72
C ARG A 92 -4.93 -7.05 27.91
N THR A 93 -5.12 -5.88 28.51
CA THR A 93 -5.81 -4.76 27.89
C THR A 93 -4.96 -4.15 26.78
N VAL A 94 -5.55 -4.03 25.59
CA VAL A 94 -5.02 -3.31 24.43
C VAL A 94 -5.90 -2.10 24.21
N TYR A 95 -5.29 -0.91 24.16
CA TYR A 95 -5.99 0.33 23.82
C TYR A 95 -5.90 0.58 22.32
N THR A 96 -6.97 1.11 21.74
CA THR A 96 -7.07 1.58 20.36
C THR A 96 -7.29 3.09 20.36
N ASN A 97 -7.41 3.73 19.19
CA ASN A 97 -7.64 5.18 19.08
C ASN A 97 -8.76 5.68 20.00
N ASP A 98 -9.91 4.99 20.02
CA ASP A 98 -11.12 5.45 20.74
C ASP A 98 -11.70 4.41 21.71
N ASN A 99 -11.08 3.24 21.86
CA ASN A 99 -11.65 2.12 22.64
C ASN A 99 -10.56 1.19 23.22
N TYR A 100 -10.94 0.09 23.86
CA TYR A 100 -10.04 -0.95 24.32
C TYR A 100 -10.67 -2.34 24.20
N PHE A 101 -9.82 -3.37 24.18
CA PHE A 101 -10.23 -4.77 24.30
C PHE A 101 -9.21 -5.55 25.15
N ALA A 102 -9.51 -6.80 25.49
CA ALA A 102 -8.63 -7.64 26.28
C ALA A 102 -8.24 -8.91 25.51
N ASN A 103 -6.94 -9.15 25.44
CA ASN A 103 -6.34 -10.36 24.90
C ASN A 103 -6.63 -11.58 25.79
N LYS A 104 -6.58 -12.79 25.22
CA LYS A 104 -6.69 -14.06 25.98
C LYS A 104 -5.56 -14.21 26.99
N ARG A 105 -4.32 -13.84 26.64
CA ARG A 105 -3.16 -13.83 27.55
C ARG A 105 -2.56 -12.42 27.68
N PRO A 106 -1.88 -12.10 28.80
CA PRO A 106 -1.15 -10.85 28.91
C PRO A 106 -0.06 -10.74 27.84
N VAL A 107 0.26 -9.51 27.42
CA VAL A 107 1.46 -9.23 26.63
C VAL A 107 2.68 -9.61 27.48
N VAL A 108 3.60 -10.37 26.90
CA VAL A 108 4.82 -10.84 27.60
C VAL A 108 6.04 -10.29 26.89
N ILE A 109 6.90 -9.59 27.63
CA ILE A 109 8.24 -9.25 27.15
C ILE A 109 9.25 -10.18 27.82
N GLN A 110 9.89 -11.02 27.03
CA GLN A 110 10.95 -11.95 27.47
C GLN A 110 12.10 -11.93 26.49
N ASN A 111 13.34 -11.93 27.00
CA ASN A 111 14.57 -11.86 26.19
C ASN A 111 14.57 -10.72 25.15
N GLY A 112 13.98 -9.56 25.50
CA GLY A 112 13.89 -8.41 24.59
C GLY A 112 12.93 -8.60 23.41
N ARG A 113 12.06 -9.61 23.44
CA ARG A 113 11.03 -9.90 22.44
C ARG A 113 9.64 -9.75 23.07
N THR A 114 8.75 -9.06 22.37
CA THR A 114 7.35 -8.89 22.76
C THR A 114 6.52 -10.01 22.15
N TYR A 115 5.78 -10.72 22.98
CA TYR A 115 4.85 -11.77 22.59
C TYR A 115 3.42 -11.34 22.91
N VAL A 116 2.52 -11.58 21.96
CA VAL A 116 1.10 -11.25 22.07
C VAL A 116 0.30 -12.47 21.62
N SER A 117 -0.84 -12.71 22.26
CA SER A 117 -1.69 -13.83 21.90
C SER A 117 -2.30 -13.66 20.51
N LEU A 118 -2.50 -14.78 19.80
CA LEU A 118 -3.02 -14.79 18.42
C LEU A 118 -4.31 -13.98 18.23
N ASP A 119 -5.18 -13.92 19.24
CA ASP A 119 -6.43 -13.14 19.20
C ASP A 119 -6.23 -11.62 19.10
N PHE A 120 -5.02 -11.11 19.32
CA PHE A 120 -4.67 -9.75 18.93
C PHE A 120 -4.55 -9.61 17.42
N PHE A 121 -3.86 -10.54 16.74
CA PHE A 121 -3.65 -10.50 15.30
C PHE A 121 -4.96 -10.70 14.53
N GLU A 122 -5.85 -11.53 15.05
CA GLU A 122 -7.23 -11.69 14.53
C GLU A 122 -8.06 -10.39 14.57
N ARG A 123 -7.58 -9.33 15.24
CA ARG A 123 -8.22 -8.00 15.26
C ARG A 123 -7.73 -7.09 14.15
N LEU A 124 -6.60 -7.39 13.52
CA LEU A 124 -6.03 -6.62 12.41
C LEU A 124 -6.95 -6.77 11.21
N LYS A 125 -7.42 -5.65 10.66
CA LYS A 125 -8.47 -5.66 9.64
C LYS A 125 -7.90 -6.00 8.26
N GLY A 126 -8.67 -6.74 7.48
CA GLY A 126 -8.28 -7.13 6.12
C GLY A 126 -7.27 -8.28 6.05
N LEU A 127 -6.85 -8.83 7.20
CA LEU A 127 -5.93 -9.96 7.29
C LEU A 127 -6.62 -11.16 7.92
N THR A 128 -6.28 -12.37 7.47
CA THR A 128 -6.78 -13.61 8.08
C THR A 128 -5.61 -14.39 8.66
N PHE A 129 -5.67 -14.71 9.96
CA PHE A 129 -4.68 -15.53 10.64
C PHE A 129 -5.28 -16.92 10.93
N THR A 130 -4.58 -17.98 10.53
CA THR A 130 -4.98 -19.37 10.75
C THR A 130 -3.86 -20.11 11.46
N TYR A 131 -4.15 -20.82 12.55
CA TYR A 131 -3.16 -21.63 13.25
C TYR A 131 -3.61 -23.09 13.32
N GLU A 132 -2.96 -23.95 12.55
CA GLU A 132 -3.24 -25.39 12.47
C GLU A 132 -1.95 -26.19 12.30
N ASN A 133 -1.85 -27.37 12.94
CA ASN A 133 -0.71 -28.28 12.79
C ASN A 133 0.68 -27.62 13.00
N ASN A 134 0.79 -26.77 14.02
CA ASN A 134 2.00 -25.96 14.32
C ASN A 134 2.40 -24.99 13.20
N ASN A 135 1.48 -24.59 12.32
CA ASN A 135 1.70 -23.58 11.29
C ASN A 135 0.74 -22.41 11.47
N LEU A 136 1.28 -21.19 11.58
CA LEU A 136 0.54 -19.94 11.62
C LEU A 136 0.59 -19.28 10.23
N SER A 137 -0.50 -19.41 9.48
CA SER A 137 -0.64 -18.80 8.16
C SER A 137 -1.29 -17.43 8.26
N VAL A 138 -0.76 -16.46 7.52
CA VAL A 138 -1.36 -15.13 7.33
C VAL A 138 -1.76 -14.98 5.87
N ASP A 139 -3.04 -14.75 5.63
CA ASP A 139 -3.59 -14.46 4.32
C ASP A 139 -3.83 -12.95 4.17
N MET A 140 -3.24 -12.38 3.12
CA MET A 140 -3.37 -11.00 2.68
C MET A 140 -4.06 -11.01 1.30
N PRO A 141 -5.39 -10.83 1.25
CA PRO A 141 -6.18 -10.94 0.02
C PRO A 141 -5.70 -10.06 -1.13
N TYR A 142 -5.18 -8.87 -0.83
CA TYR A 142 -4.55 -7.98 -1.80
C TYR A 142 -3.06 -7.91 -1.56
N TYR A 143 -2.27 -8.25 -2.57
CA TYR A 143 -0.84 -8.45 -2.41
C TYR A 143 -0.06 -7.90 -3.60
N ARG A 144 0.68 -6.83 -3.36
CA ARG A 144 1.54 -6.15 -4.35
C ARG A 144 0.74 -5.51 -5.50
N ASN A 145 0.23 -6.22 -6.51
CA ASN A 145 -0.33 -5.58 -7.71
C ASN A 145 -1.39 -6.44 -8.42
N ASP A 146 -2.63 -6.40 -7.92
CA ASP A 146 -3.77 -7.21 -8.35
C ASP A 146 -4.78 -6.48 -9.25
N PHE A 147 -4.81 -5.13 -9.22
CA PHE A 147 -5.88 -4.32 -9.83
C PHE A 147 -5.40 -3.35 -10.91
N SER A 148 -4.25 -2.71 -10.70
CA SER A 148 -3.76 -1.64 -11.58
C SER A 148 -3.55 -2.14 -13.00
N LYS A 149 -3.99 -1.32 -13.97
CA LYS A 149 -3.78 -1.55 -15.40
C LYS A 149 -2.76 -0.58 -15.99
N VAL A 150 -2.44 0.51 -15.29
CA VAL A 150 -1.57 1.57 -15.81
C VAL A 150 -0.08 1.32 -15.53
N PHE A 151 0.26 0.27 -14.80
CA PHE A 151 1.61 -0.25 -14.65
C PHE A 151 1.56 -1.74 -14.28
N GLY A 152 2.69 -2.44 -14.36
CA GLY A 152 2.81 -3.81 -13.86
C GLY A 152 4.15 -4.07 -13.19
N ILE A 153 4.17 -4.92 -12.17
CA ILE A 153 5.40 -5.31 -11.46
C ILE A 153 5.54 -6.83 -11.46
N GLU A 154 6.58 -7.32 -12.14
CA GLU A 154 6.97 -8.72 -12.05
C GLU A 154 8.01 -8.88 -10.93
N TYR A 155 7.70 -9.71 -9.93
CA TYR A 155 8.60 -10.05 -8.84
C TYR A 155 9.43 -11.27 -9.26
N LEU A 156 10.74 -11.06 -9.41
CA LEU A 156 11.68 -12.06 -9.91
C LEU A 156 12.43 -12.72 -8.74
N ASP A 157 13.12 -13.81 -9.05
CA ASP A 157 14.00 -14.49 -8.10
C ASP A 157 15.04 -13.53 -7.47
N ASN A 158 15.43 -13.83 -6.22
CA ASN A 158 16.43 -13.09 -5.45
C ASN A 158 16.06 -11.62 -5.17
N GLY A 159 14.76 -11.29 -5.15
CA GLY A 159 14.27 -9.96 -4.75
C GLY A 159 14.39 -8.87 -5.83
N LEU A 160 14.73 -9.24 -7.07
CA LEU A 160 14.68 -8.32 -8.21
C LEU A 160 13.23 -8.06 -8.62
N LYS A 161 12.94 -6.86 -9.15
CA LYS A 161 11.59 -6.52 -9.64
C LYS A 161 11.69 -5.89 -11.01
N LEU A 162 10.82 -6.29 -11.94
CA LEU A 162 10.71 -5.66 -13.25
C LEU A 162 9.42 -4.84 -13.30
N LEU A 163 9.57 -3.54 -13.12
CA LEU A 163 8.50 -2.56 -13.26
C LEU A 163 8.31 -2.23 -14.74
N THR A 164 7.07 -2.27 -15.21
CA THR A 164 6.65 -1.78 -16.52
C THR A 164 5.68 -0.63 -16.31
N ASP A 165 6.03 0.56 -16.80
CA ASP A 165 5.22 1.77 -16.65
C ASP A 165 4.07 1.83 -17.68
N THR A 166 3.25 2.88 -17.64
CA THR A 166 2.11 3.04 -18.58
C THR A 166 2.53 2.94 -20.04
N ASN A 167 3.70 3.48 -20.37
CA ASN A 167 4.20 3.56 -21.73
C ASN A 167 4.99 2.30 -22.14
N GLY A 168 4.97 1.25 -21.31
CA GLY A 168 5.68 0.00 -21.55
C GLY A 168 7.18 0.08 -21.28
N ARG A 169 7.67 1.17 -20.66
CA ARG A 169 9.08 1.31 -20.28
C ARG A 169 9.39 0.33 -19.15
N LYS A 170 10.53 -0.34 -19.26
CA LYS A 170 10.95 -1.36 -18.30
C LYS A 170 12.07 -0.84 -17.39
N LEU A 171 11.85 -0.95 -16.08
CA LEU A 171 12.80 -0.61 -15.05
C LEU A 171 13.06 -1.86 -14.19
N LEU A 172 14.30 -2.35 -14.20
CA LEU A 172 14.73 -3.41 -13.30
C LEU A 172 15.19 -2.78 -11.98
N LEU A 173 14.44 -3.03 -10.92
CA LEU A 173 14.74 -2.61 -9.56
C LEU A 173 15.64 -3.65 -8.90
N ALA A 174 16.80 -3.21 -8.40
CA ALA A 174 17.80 -4.07 -7.77
C ALA A 174 18.36 -3.44 -6.49
N ASP A 175 18.67 -4.23 -5.48
CA ASP A 175 19.19 -3.78 -4.18
C ASP A 175 20.67 -3.34 -4.20
N GLY A 176 21.29 -3.29 -5.37
CA GLY A 176 22.72 -3.00 -5.57
C GLY A 176 23.68 -4.11 -5.14
N LYS A 177 23.18 -5.20 -4.52
CA LYS A 177 23.98 -6.34 -4.03
C LYS A 177 23.73 -7.60 -4.85
N THR A 178 22.50 -7.77 -5.29
CA THR A 178 22.02 -8.92 -6.04
C THR A 178 22.61 -8.94 -7.43
N LYS A 179 23.10 -10.11 -7.84
CA LYS A 179 23.68 -10.30 -9.17
C LYS A 179 22.58 -10.22 -10.23
N ILE A 180 22.64 -9.19 -11.07
CA ILE A 180 21.70 -9.00 -12.16
C ILE A 180 21.93 -10.06 -13.27
N PRO A 181 20.88 -10.77 -13.72
CA PRO A 181 20.96 -11.67 -14.86
C PRO A 181 21.47 -10.97 -16.13
N LEU A 182 22.36 -11.62 -16.88
CA LEU A 182 22.97 -11.06 -18.10
C LEU A 182 21.93 -10.57 -19.12
N LYS A 183 20.77 -11.23 -19.22
CA LYS A 183 19.68 -10.82 -20.13
C LYS A 183 19.24 -9.37 -19.92
N TYR A 184 19.26 -8.87 -18.68
CA TYR A 184 18.87 -7.49 -18.38
C TYR A 184 20.04 -6.51 -18.55
N LEU A 185 21.28 -6.94 -18.29
CA LEU A 185 22.47 -6.08 -18.48
C LEU A 185 22.71 -5.71 -19.96
N TYR A 186 22.26 -6.53 -20.89
CA TYR A 186 22.43 -6.30 -22.34
C TYR A 186 21.16 -5.83 -23.05
N ASP A 187 20.03 -5.70 -22.34
CA ASP A 187 18.80 -5.17 -22.92
C ASP A 187 18.77 -3.64 -22.83
N LYS A 188 18.91 -2.98 -23.98
CA LYS A 188 18.90 -1.50 -24.06
C LYS A 188 17.54 -0.88 -23.71
N ASN A 189 16.47 -1.68 -23.68
CA ASN A 189 15.13 -1.23 -23.33
C ASN A 189 14.83 -1.36 -21.83
N VAL A 190 15.77 -1.90 -21.04
CA VAL A 190 15.64 -2.07 -19.59
C VAL A 190 16.58 -1.11 -18.88
N GLN A 191 16.03 -0.22 -18.06
CA GLN A 191 16.82 0.65 -17.20
C GLN A 191 17.02 0.00 -15.83
N ILE A 192 18.25 -0.02 -15.33
CA ILE A 192 18.54 -0.54 -13.99
C ILE A 192 18.47 0.60 -12.99
N ILE A 193 17.67 0.40 -11.95
CA ILE A 193 17.46 1.32 -10.82
C ILE A 193 17.92 0.62 -9.55
N THR A 194 18.77 1.28 -8.78
CA THR A 194 19.12 0.81 -7.44
C THR A 194 17.99 1.19 -6.48
N VAL A 195 17.47 0.23 -5.72
CA VAL A 195 16.45 0.43 -4.69
C VAL A 195 16.98 0.02 -3.30
N PRO A 196 16.55 0.65 -2.19
CA PRO A 196 15.64 1.79 -2.15
C PRO A 196 16.26 3.04 -2.80
N ILE A 197 15.44 3.83 -3.51
CA ILE A 197 15.89 5.11 -4.06
C ILE A 197 16.03 6.15 -2.94
N GLU A 198 16.93 7.11 -3.10
CA GLU A 198 17.20 8.13 -2.06
C GLU A 198 16.78 9.53 -2.50
N LYS A 199 16.74 9.81 -3.81
CA LYS A 199 16.39 11.12 -4.37
C LYS A 199 15.36 10.99 -5.48
N VAL A 200 14.13 11.43 -5.21
CA VAL A 200 13.02 11.42 -6.16
C VAL A 200 12.52 12.83 -6.45
N VAL A 201 12.06 13.05 -7.69
CA VAL A 201 11.31 14.26 -8.07
C VAL A 201 9.90 13.88 -8.47
N LEU A 202 8.90 14.57 -7.91
CA LEU A 202 7.49 14.25 -8.10
C LEU A 202 6.78 15.28 -8.97
N PHE A 203 6.06 14.82 -9.98
CA PHE A 203 5.24 15.67 -10.85
C PHE A 203 3.74 15.67 -10.48
N SER A 204 3.39 15.04 -9.34
CA SER A 204 2.03 15.01 -8.80
C SER A 204 2.05 14.76 -7.29
N THR A 205 1.13 15.39 -6.57
CA THR A 205 0.92 15.19 -5.14
C THR A 205 0.35 13.80 -4.81
N THR A 206 -0.20 13.08 -5.79
CA THR A 206 -0.74 11.72 -5.62
C THR A 206 0.32 10.78 -5.05
N TYR A 207 1.55 10.85 -5.54
CA TYR A 207 2.66 10.00 -5.08
C TYR A 207 3.18 10.39 -3.70
N ALA A 208 3.07 11.67 -3.36
CA ALA A 208 3.55 12.21 -2.10
C ALA A 208 2.77 11.66 -0.90
N GLY A 209 1.45 11.47 -1.05
CA GLY A 209 0.63 10.83 -0.02
C GLY A 209 1.05 9.37 0.27
N ILE A 210 1.54 8.65 -0.73
CA ILE A 210 2.06 7.29 -0.53
C ILE A 210 3.41 7.33 0.19
N LEU A 211 4.30 8.27 -0.18
CA LEU A 211 5.60 8.42 0.47
C LEU A 211 5.48 8.77 1.96
N ASP A 212 4.45 9.53 2.34
CA ASP A 212 4.08 9.77 3.75
C ASP A 212 3.68 8.45 4.45
N VAL A 213 2.84 7.64 3.81
CA VAL A 213 2.40 6.33 4.34
C VAL A 213 3.57 5.37 4.57
N ILE A 214 4.55 5.35 3.67
CA ILE A 214 5.70 4.44 3.77
C ILE A 214 6.90 5.05 4.51
N ASP A 215 6.77 6.25 5.09
CA ASP A 215 7.83 6.96 5.82
C ASP A 215 9.09 7.18 4.96
N GLU A 216 8.91 7.79 3.78
CA GLU A 216 9.96 8.08 2.79
C GLU A 216 9.88 9.52 2.25
N THR A 217 9.23 10.44 2.97
CA THR A 217 9.05 11.84 2.55
C THR A 217 10.37 12.57 2.33
N ASP A 218 11.40 12.24 3.11
CA ASP A 218 12.74 12.85 3.05
C ASP A 218 13.49 12.55 1.74
N SER A 219 13.06 11.53 1.00
CA SER A 219 13.65 11.22 -0.31
C SER A 219 13.24 12.19 -1.42
N VAL A 220 12.22 13.03 -1.20
CA VAL A 220 11.71 13.96 -2.22
C VAL A 220 12.57 15.23 -2.26
N VAL A 221 13.39 15.35 -3.31
CA VAL A 221 14.30 16.49 -3.49
C VAL A 221 13.73 17.57 -4.41
N GLY A 222 12.68 17.28 -5.16
CA GLY A 222 12.03 18.26 -6.02
C GLY A 222 10.58 17.94 -6.38
N THR A 223 9.84 18.97 -6.77
CA THR A 223 8.43 18.85 -7.12
C THR A 223 7.96 19.93 -8.09
N THR A 224 6.90 19.62 -8.84
CA THR A 224 6.14 20.58 -9.64
C THR A 224 4.94 21.21 -8.92
N THR A 225 4.76 20.89 -7.64
CA THR A 225 3.72 21.48 -6.77
C THR A 225 4.31 22.63 -5.95
N PRO A 226 3.72 23.84 -5.99
CA PRO A 226 4.27 24.98 -5.27
C PRO A 226 4.01 24.87 -3.76
N ALA A 227 4.85 25.54 -2.97
CA ALA A 227 4.91 25.36 -1.52
C ALA A 227 3.57 25.57 -0.79
N GLN A 228 2.75 26.51 -1.26
CA GLN A 228 1.45 26.83 -0.65
C GLN A 228 0.38 25.75 -0.83
N ASP A 229 0.54 24.83 -1.78
CA ASP A 229 -0.47 23.82 -2.13
C ASP A 229 -0.27 22.49 -1.38
N TRP A 230 0.79 22.41 -0.56
CA TRP A 230 1.05 21.23 0.27
C TRP A 230 0.17 21.22 1.51
N PHE A 231 -0.30 20.04 1.90
CA PHE A 231 -1.07 19.83 3.13
C PHE A 231 -0.32 19.00 4.17
N ILE A 232 0.45 18.01 3.70
CA ILE A 232 1.28 17.11 4.51
C ILE A 232 2.43 17.92 5.14
N ALA A 233 2.58 17.77 6.47
CA ALA A 233 3.46 18.61 7.27
C ALA A 233 4.94 18.50 6.85
N ASP A 234 5.39 17.31 6.47
CA ASP A 234 6.81 17.10 6.17
C ASP A 234 7.21 17.71 4.83
N PHE A 235 6.34 17.68 3.80
CA PHE A 235 6.58 18.40 2.55
C PHE A 235 6.54 19.93 2.72
N LYS A 236 5.67 20.46 3.61
CA LYS A 236 5.71 21.90 3.96
C LYS A 236 7.06 22.28 4.55
N LYS A 237 7.53 21.53 5.55
CA LYS A 237 8.84 21.76 6.17
C LYS A 237 9.97 21.61 5.16
N ALA A 238 9.89 20.63 4.26
CA ALA A 238 10.90 20.38 3.24
C ALA A 238 11.03 21.54 2.24
N HIS A 239 9.92 22.21 1.92
CA HIS A 239 9.96 23.47 1.18
C HIS A 239 10.57 24.61 1.99
N GLU A 240 10.14 24.79 3.25
CA GLU A 240 10.61 25.87 4.12
C GLU A 240 12.12 25.79 4.42
N ASN A 241 12.64 24.58 4.61
CA ASN A 241 14.06 24.35 4.90
C ASN A 241 14.93 24.18 3.63
N GLY A 242 14.32 24.14 2.44
CA GLY A 242 14.99 24.02 1.14
C GLY A 242 15.50 22.62 0.79
N THR A 243 15.08 21.57 1.49
CA THR A 243 15.42 20.17 1.15
C THR A 243 14.60 19.64 -0.02
N MET A 244 13.40 20.18 -0.27
CA MET A 244 12.60 19.93 -1.47
C MET A 244 12.43 21.20 -2.30
N GLN A 245 12.92 21.18 -3.53
CA GLN A 245 12.90 22.33 -4.43
C GLN A 245 11.67 22.34 -5.37
N PHE A 246 10.97 23.46 -5.46
CA PHE A 246 10.00 23.69 -6.54
C PHE A 246 10.74 23.94 -7.86
N ILE A 247 10.48 23.13 -8.88
CA ILE A 247 11.17 23.16 -10.18
C ILE A 247 10.31 23.73 -11.31
N GLY A 248 9.27 24.52 -10.98
CA GLY A 248 8.27 24.97 -11.95
C GLY A 248 7.11 23.99 -12.08
N ASP A 249 5.98 24.47 -12.59
CA ASP A 249 4.83 23.61 -12.91
C ASP A 249 5.09 22.77 -14.16
N ASN A 250 4.20 21.80 -14.44
CA ASN A 250 4.36 20.86 -15.55
C ASN A 250 4.51 21.54 -16.94
N SER A 251 4.02 22.78 -17.11
CA SER A 251 4.13 23.53 -18.36
C SER A 251 5.43 24.34 -18.49
N ALA A 252 6.12 24.59 -17.38
CA ALA A 252 7.25 25.52 -17.30
C ALA A 252 8.37 25.01 -16.36
N ILE A 253 8.84 23.78 -16.61
CA ILE A 253 9.90 23.14 -15.81
C ILE A 253 11.25 23.87 -15.94
N ASP A 254 11.87 24.17 -14.80
CA ASP A 254 13.28 24.56 -14.68
C ASP A 254 14.18 23.32 -14.77
N TYR A 255 14.55 22.99 -16.00
CA TYR A 255 15.41 21.87 -16.33
C TYR A 255 16.85 22.02 -15.80
N GLU A 256 17.34 23.24 -15.57
CA GLU A 256 18.68 23.43 -14.96
C GLU A 256 18.65 23.09 -13.48
N ALA A 257 17.61 23.52 -12.77
CA ALA A 257 17.35 23.11 -11.39
C ALA A 257 17.19 21.60 -11.27
N LEU A 258 16.37 20.98 -12.13
CA LEU A 258 16.14 19.53 -12.12
C LEU A 258 17.45 18.73 -12.28
N LYS A 259 18.33 19.12 -13.22
CA LYS A 259 19.64 18.48 -13.37
C LYS A 259 20.52 18.62 -12.13
N LYS A 260 20.49 19.80 -11.49
CA LYS A 260 21.29 20.08 -10.29
C LYS A 260 20.88 19.21 -9.10
N LEU A 261 19.60 18.86 -8.99
CA LEU A 261 19.10 17.93 -7.96
C LEU A 261 19.70 16.52 -8.10
N ASN A 262 20.11 16.13 -9.32
CA ASN A 262 20.68 14.82 -9.62
C ASN A 262 19.83 13.66 -9.03
N PRO A 263 18.55 13.55 -9.41
CA PRO A 263 17.64 12.54 -8.86
C PRO A 263 17.98 11.13 -9.35
N ASP A 264 17.67 10.14 -8.52
CA ASP A 264 17.73 8.73 -8.89
C ASP A 264 16.59 8.38 -9.86
N LEU A 265 15.43 9.00 -9.65
CA LEU A 265 14.22 8.81 -10.45
C LEU A 265 13.32 10.05 -10.46
N VAL A 266 12.65 10.30 -11.59
CA VAL A 266 11.51 11.23 -11.70
C VAL A 266 10.23 10.42 -11.84
N ILE A 267 9.19 10.75 -11.07
CA ILE A 267 7.87 10.11 -11.18
C ILE A 267 6.93 11.09 -11.85
N LEU A 268 6.57 10.78 -13.10
CA LEU A 268 5.69 11.58 -13.94
C LEU A 268 4.24 11.16 -13.76
N TYR A 269 3.37 12.15 -13.60
CA TYR A 269 1.94 12.00 -13.85
C TYR A 269 1.69 12.41 -15.30
N ASP A 270 1.11 11.53 -16.08
CA ASP A 270 0.88 11.81 -17.49
C ASP A 270 -0.52 12.35 -17.74
N ASP A 271 -0.60 13.65 -18.00
CA ASP A 271 -1.81 14.36 -18.39
C ASP A 271 -2.04 14.39 -19.91
N ASN A 272 -1.21 13.67 -20.68
CA ASN A 272 -1.16 13.64 -22.14
C ASN A 272 -0.91 15.00 -22.81
N TRP A 273 -0.46 16.01 -22.06
CA TRP A 273 -0.23 17.36 -22.60
C TRP A 273 1.26 17.65 -22.78
N ASP A 274 1.95 17.95 -21.67
CA ASP A 274 3.37 18.32 -21.69
C ASP A 274 4.30 17.14 -21.43
N THR A 275 3.76 16.00 -20.98
CA THR A 275 4.54 14.78 -20.69
C THR A 275 5.47 14.37 -21.84
N PRO A 276 5.07 14.36 -23.13
CA PRO A 276 5.98 13.97 -24.21
C PRO A 276 7.22 14.88 -24.32
N ASN A 277 7.06 16.18 -24.06
CA ASN A 277 8.16 17.14 -24.08
C ASN A 277 9.09 16.96 -22.87
N ILE A 278 8.50 16.73 -21.69
CA ILE A 278 9.25 16.45 -20.45
C ILE A 278 10.07 15.17 -20.63
N VAL A 279 9.44 14.07 -21.06
CA VAL A 279 10.06 12.77 -21.34
C VAL A 279 11.27 12.93 -22.26
N LYS A 280 11.10 13.65 -23.39
CA LYS A 280 12.20 13.90 -24.32
C LYS A 280 13.38 14.60 -23.65
N LYS A 281 13.12 15.59 -22.78
CA LYS A 281 14.17 16.31 -22.04
C LYS A 281 14.87 15.43 -21.01
N LEU A 282 14.13 14.58 -20.30
CA LEU A 282 14.71 13.63 -19.36
C LEU A 282 15.62 12.63 -20.06
N ASP A 283 15.20 12.10 -21.21
CA ASP A 283 16.03 11.21 -22.04
C ASP A 283 17.30 11.93 -22.55
N GLU A 284 17.19 13.20 -23.00
CA GLU A 284 18.35 14.03 -23.40
C GLU A 284 19.37 14.21 -22.26
N PHE A 285 18.91 14.28 -21.01
CA PHE A 285 19.77 14.45 -19.83
C PHE A 285 20.23 13.13 -19.21
N GLY A 286 19.70 12.00 -19.66
CA GLY A 286 19.94 10.70 -19.02
C GLY A 286 19.35 10.59 -17.61
N ILE A 287 18.31 11.37 -17.31
CA ILE A 287 17.57 11.29 -16.05
C ILE A 287 16.55 10.15 -16.19
N ARG A 288 16.56 9.22 -15.23
CA ARG A 288 15.63 8.07 -15.20
C ARG A 288 14.26 8.54 -14.76
N TYR A 289 13.21 7.93 -15.31
CA TYR A 289 11.84 8.26 -14.95
C TYR A 289 10.90 7.09 -15.12
N VAL A 290 9.74 7.21 -14.45
CA VAL A 290 8.58 6.35 -14.61
C VAL A 290 7.38 7.23 -14.96
N VAL A 291 6.53 6.75 -15.86
CA VAL A 291 5.28 7.41 -16.24
C VAL A 291 4.09 6.63 -15.71
N CYS A 292 3.19 7.31 -15.00
CA CYS A 292 1.95 6.71 -14.52
C CYS A 292 0.74 7.56 -14.95
N THR A 293 -0.25 6.91 -15.55
CA THR A 293 -1.55 7.50 -15.96
C THR A 293 -2.67 7.11 -15.01
N ASP A 294 -2.43 7.24 -13.71
CA ASP A 294 -3.36 6.74 -12.68
C ASP A 294 -4.78 7.32 -12.70
N TRP A 295 -5.03 8.40 -13.45
CA TRP A 295 -6.36 8.96 -13.68
C TRP A 295 -7.20 8.17 -14.69
N LEU A 296 -6.57 7.31 -15.50
CA LEU A 296 -7.22 6.37 -16.42
C LEU A 296 -7.65 5.07 -15.73
N GLU A 297 -7.36 4.90 -14.44
CA GLU A 297 -7.74 3.69 -13.74
C GLU A 297 -9.26 3.47 -13.75
N GLU A 298 -9.64 2.23 -13.95
CA GLU A 298 -11.03 1.83 -13.95
C GLU A 298 -11.46 1.33 -12.57
N ASP A 299 -10.55 0.71 -11.81
CA ASP A 299 -10.87 0.10 -10.52
C ASP A 299 -10.56 1.06 -9.36
N PRO A 300 -11.54 1.33 -8.48
CA PRO A 300 -11.34 1.98 -7.18
C PRO A 300 -10.15 1.52 -6.36
N PHE A 301 -9.87 0.21 -6.36
CA PHE A 301 -8.75 -0.38 -5.63
C PHE A 301 -7.42 -0.19 -6.37
N ALA A 302 -7.43 -0.06 -7.70
CA ALA A 302 -6.22 0.26 -8.46
C ALA A 302 -5.63 1.63 -8.07
N ARG A 303 -6.47 2.59 -7.64
CA ARG A 303 -6.00 3.85 -7.05
C ARG A 303 -5.20 3.66 -5.75
N LEU A 304 -5.52 2.62 -4.96
CA LEU A 304 -4.73 2.26 -3.78
C LEU A 304 -3.41 1.59 -4.18
N GLU A 305 -3.42 0.84 -5.29
CA GLU A 305 -2.24 0.15 -5.80
C GLU A 305 -1.20 1.04 -6.45
N ILE A 306 -1.49 2.31 -6.75
CA ILE A 306 -0.43 3.32 -6.99
C ILE A 306 0.61 3.25 -5.84
N GLY A 307 0.13 2.95 -4.63
CA GLY A 307 0.93 2.60 -3.47
C GLY A 307 2.06 1.61 -3.79
N SER A 308 1.74 0.55 -4.51
CA SER A 308 2.64 -0.55 -4.85
C SER A 308 3.71 -0.18 -5.87
N LEU A 309 3.39 0.70 -6.84
CA LEU A 309 4.41 1.27 -7.73
C LEU A 309 5.45 2.05 -6.93
N ILE A 310 5.01 2.93 -6.04
CA ILE A 310 5.91 3.76 -5.23
C ILE A 310 6.68 2.87 -4.26
N SER A 311 6.01 2.02 -3.49
CA SER A 311 6.66 1.23 -2.43
C SER A 311 7.62 0.18 -2.96
N ALA A 312 7.45 -0.30 -4.21
CA ALA A 312 8.43 -1.16 -4.87
C ALA A 312 9.80 -0.48 -5.05
N LEU A 313 9.82 0.85 -5.22
CA LEU A 313 11.03 1.66 -5.31
C LEU A 313 11.78 1.78 -3.98
N TYR A 314 11.15 1.42 -2.86
CA TYR A 314 11.70 1.51 -1.50
C TYR A 314 11.77 0.16 -0.77
N ASN A 315 11.36 -0.95 -1.40
CA ASN A 315 11.20 -2.27 -0.77
C ASN A 315 10.20 -2.27 0.41
N LYS A 316 9.12 -1.49 0.30
CA LYS A 316 8.09 -1.31 1.34
C LYS A 316 6.70 -1.79 0.91
N GLU A 317 6.61 -2.73 -0.04
CA GLU A 317 5.31 -3.17 -0.63
C GLU A 317 4.36 -3.82 0.36
N MET A 318 4.90 -4.43 1.41
CA MET A 318 4.09 -5.00 2.48
C MET A 318 3.29 -3.92 3.20
N VAL A 319 3.87 -2.72 3.38
CA VAL A 319 3.18 -1.57 4.01
C VAL A 319 1.98 -1.17 3.15
N THR A 320 2.15 -1.01 1.83
CA THR A 320 1.05 -0.57 0.96
C THR A 320 0.00 -1.66 0.76
N SER A 321 0.40 -2.94 0.73
CA SER A 321 -0.52 -4.08 0.70
C SER A 321 -1.40 -4.11 1.95
N LEU A 322 -0.81 -3.91 3.14
CA LEU A 322 -1.55 -3.78 4.39
C LEU A 322 -2.57 -2.64 4.34
N TYR A 323 -2.16 -1.43 3.93
CA TYR A 323 -3.07 -0.30 3.81
C TYR A 323 -4.23 -0.57 2.85
N THR A 324 -3.96 -1.24 1.73
CA THR A 324 -4.97 -1.64 0.74
C THR A 324 -5.99 -2.61 1.35
N ASN A 325 -5.54 -3.64 2.05
CA ASN A 325 -6.41 -4.59 2.74
C ASN A 325 -7.25 -3.93 3.83
N SER A 326 -6.65 -3.06 4.64
CA SER A 326 -7.36 -2.30 5.66
C SER A 326 -8.41 -1.35 5.06
N ALA A 327 -8.09 -0.68 3.95
CA ALA A 327 -9.01 0.19 3.23
C ALA A 327 -10.20 -0.59 2.66
N ALA A 328 -9.94 -1.74 2.01
CA ALA A 328 -10.97 -2.59 1.45
C ALA A 328 -11.91 -3.15 2.54
N ALA A 329 -11.37 -3.59 3.68
CA ALA A 329 -12.18 -4.03 4.82
C ALA A 329 -13.09 -2.90 5.34
N LYS A 330 -12.58 -1.67 5.41
CA LYS A 330 -13.37 -0.49 5.81
C LYS A 330 -14.46 -0.17 4.79
N ILE A 331 -14.14 -0.20 3.50
CA ILE A 331 -15.10 0.01 2.41
C ILE A 331 -16.23 -1.03 2.49
N ASN A 332 -15.90 -2.31 2.65
CA ASN A 332 -16.90 -3.37 2.80
C ASN A 332 -17.80 -3.15 4.03
N THR A 333 -17.23 -2.68 5.13
CA THR A 333 -17.99 -2.33 6.35
C THR A 333 -18.90 -1.12 6.15
N ILE A 334 -18.52 -0.15 5.31
CA ILE A 334 -19.38 0.99 4.96
C ILE A 334 -20.49 0.52 4.02
N LYS A 335 -20.15 -0.32 3.04
CA LYS A 335 -21.07 -0.87 2.05
C LYS A 335 -22.26 -1.60 2.67
N SER A 336 -22.01 -2.43 3.67
CA SER A 336 -23.07 -3.19 4.35
C SER A 336 -24.09 -2.32 5.09
N ARG A 337 -23.82 -1.03 5.32
CA ARG A 337 -24.74 -0.13 6.04
C ARG A 337 -25.93 0.34 5.20
N TYR A 338 -25.82 0.25 3.89
CA TYR A 338 -26.85 0.72 2.95
C TYR A 338 -27.28 -0.37 1.96
N GLU A 339 -26.90 -1.63 2.21
CA GLU A 339 -27.38 -2.74 1.39
C GLU A 339 -28.91 -2.85 1.42
N GLY A 340 -29.53 -2.84 0.25
CA GLY A 340 -30.99 -2.88 0.11
C GLY A 340 -31.69 -1.53 0.21
N GLU A 341 -30.96 -0.44 0.48
CA GLU A 341 -31.51 0.91 0.48
C GLU A 341 -31.76 1.42 -0.96
N THR A 342 -32.59 2.45 -1.08
CA THR A 342 -32.82 3.12 -2.37
C THR A 342 -31.59 3.91 -2.77
N LYS A 343 -31.12 3.74 -4.01
CA LYS A 343 -29.94 4.44 -4.53
C LYS A 343 -30.28 5.90 -4.87
N PRO A 344 -29.64 6.90 -4.26
CA PRO A 344 -29.78 8.29 -4.70
C PRO A 344 -29.16 8.48 -6.08
N LYS A 345 -29.76 9.31 -6.91
CA LYS A 345 -29.18 9.75 -8.18
C LYS A 345 -28.05 10.72 -7.91
N VAL A 346 -26.85 10.38 -8.37
CA VAL A 346 -25.64 11.16 -8.13
C VAL A 346 -25.11 11.71 -9.44
N VAL A 347 -24.90 13.02 -9.45
CA VAL A 347 -24.18 13.74 -10.49
C VAL A 347 -22.78 14.01 -9.98
N TRP A 348 -21.79 13.76 -10.82
CA TRP A 348 -20.43 14.25 -10.64
C TRP A 348 -20.06 15.05 -11.87
N GLY A 349 -19.53 16.26 -11.69
CA GLY A 349 -19.07 17.08 -12.80
C GLY A 349 -18.16 18.21 -12.37
N ASN A 350 -17.39 18.73 -13.31
CA ASN A 350 -16.64 19.98 -13.13
C ASN A 350 -16.52 20.78 -14.43
N VAL A 351 -16.35 22.09 -14.27
CA VAL A 351 -15.89 22.96 -15.36
C VAL A 351 -14.37 22.94 -15.33
N VAL A 352 -13.73 22.55 -16.42
CA VAL A 352 -12.26 22.63 -16.53
C VAL A 352 -11.92 23.95 -17.24
N PRO A 353 -11.32 24.93 -16.55
CA PRO A 353 -11.08 26.26 -17.12
C PRO A 353 -10.04 26.27 -18.25
N PHE A 354 -9.28 25.17 -18.43
CA PHE A 354 -8.14 25.09 -19.35
C PHE A 354 -8.50 24.55 -20.75
N GLY A 355 -9.73 24.09 -21.00
CA GLY A 355 -10.09 23.35 -22.22
C GLY A 355 -11.37 23.78 -22.95
N GLY A 356 -12.07 24.82 -22.48
CA GLY A 356 -13.29 25.35 -23.09
C GLY A 356 -14.49 25.40 -22.14
N SER A 357 -15.63 25.86 -22.64
CA SER A 357 -16.88 26.09 -21.88
C SER A 357 -17.73 24.81 -21.69
N GLY A 358 -17.13 23.63 -21.70
CA GLY A 358 -17.80 22.34 -21.54
C GLY A 358 -17.81 21.83 -20.10
N MET A 359 -18.73 20.91 -19.80
CA MET A 359 -18.78 20.19 -18.52
C MET A 359 -18.05 18.86 -18.66
N TYR A 360 -17.10 18.56 -17.78
CA TYR A 360 -16.44 17.26 -17.72
C TYR A 360 -17.14 16.36 -16.71
N VAL A 361 -17.42 15.13 -17.12
CA VAL A 361 -18.04 14.09 -16.29
C VAL A 361 -17.22 12.79 -16.41
N PRO A 362 -17.18 11.96 -15.36
CA PRO A 362 -16.44 10.72 -15.38
C PRO A 362 -16.94 9.79 -16.47
N ASP A 363 -16.02 9.12 -17.13
CA ASP A 363 -16.36 8.01 -18.01
C ASP A 363 -17.10 6.94 -17.19
N SER A 364 -18.08 6.26 -17.78
CA SER A 364 -18.83 5.17 -17.13
C SER A 364 -17.94 4.05 -16.56
N GLY A 365 -16.76 3.82 -17.15
CA GLY A 365 -15.79 2.84 -16.65
C GLY A 365 -14.80 3.39 -15.62
N SER A 366 -14.82 4.69 -15.33
CA SER A 366 -13.86 5.33 -14.42
C SER A 366 -13.99 4.87 -12.97
N TYR A 367 -12.88 4.92 -12.25
CA TYR A 367 -12.87 4.68 -10.81
C TYR A 367 -13.84 5.61 -10.04
N ILE A 368 -14.09 6.82 -10.53
CA ILE A 368 -15.04 7.77 -9.91
C ILE A 368 -16.48 7.28 -10.06
N ALA A 369 -16.87 6.85 -11.26
CA ALA A 369 -18.20 6.26 -11.49
C ALA A 369 -18.41 5.03 -10.59
N LYS A 370 -17.40 4.15 -10.50
CA LYS A 370 -17.44 3.00 -9.60
C LYS A 370 -17.45 3.38 -8.12
N TRP A 371 -16.76 4.44 -7.70
CA TRP A 371 -16.85 4.95 -6.32
C TRP A 371 -18.26 5.39 -5.97
N ILE A 372 -18.98 6.04 -6.89
CA ILE A 372 -20.38 6.41 -6.68
C ILE A 372 -21.24 5.16 -6.46
N GLU A 373 -21.08 4.15 -7.31
CA GLU A 373 -21.79 2.87 -7.17
C GLU A 373 -21.43 2.13 -5.86
N MET A 374 -20.14 2.12 -5.51
CA MET A 374 -19.59 1.58 -4.26
C MET A 374 -19.94 2.41 -3.03
N ALA A 375 -20.55 3.57 -3.18
CA ALA A 375 -21.15 4.35 -2.11
C ALA A 375 -22.68 4.19 -2.04
N GLY A 376 -23.26 3.36 -2.93
CA GLY A 376 -24.70 3.12 -3.01
C GLY A 376 -25.45 4.08 -3.94
N GLY A 377 -24.75 4.94 -4.68
CA GLY A 377 -25.36 5.87 -5.63
C GLY A 377 -25.73 5.22 -6.97
N ASP A 378 -26.64 5.88 -7.68
CA ASP A 378 -26.96 5.66 -9.09
C ASP A 378 -26.33 6.79 -9.92
N TYR A 379 -25.25 6.48 -10.64
CA TYR A 379 -24.50 7.50 -11.38
C TYR A 379 -25.26 7.96 -12.62
N VAL A 380 -25.58 9.25 -12.67
CA VAL A 380 -26.44 9.83 -13.71
C VAL A 380 -25.88 9.65 -15.11
N PHE A 381 -24.56 9.61 -15.31
CA PHE A 381 -23.93 9.50 -16.64
C PHE A 381 -23.28 8.13 -16.88
N SER A 382 -23.83 7.07 -16.30
CA SER A 382 -23.35 5.68 -16.44
C SER A 382 -23.42 5.11 -17.87
N ASP A 383 -23.99 5.84 -18.83
CA ASP A 383 -24.06 5.53 -20.26
C ASP A 383 -23.05 6.31 -21.13
N LEU A 384 -22.28 7.23 -20.55
CA LEU A 384 -21.32 8.06 -21.29
C LEU A 384 -19.90 7.47 -21.30
N GLY A 385 -19.18 7.76 -22.38
CA GLY A 385 -17.78 7.41 -22.55
C GLY A 385 -17.54 6.09 -23.27
N THR A 386 -16.34 5.53 -23.08
CA THR A 386 -15.86 4.30 -23.71
C THR A 386 -15.87 3.10 -22.79
N GLY A 387 -16.05 3.32 -21.48
CA GLY A 387 -15.94 2.28 -20.45
C GLY A 387 -14.50 1.99 -20.02
N ASN A 388 -13.51 2.76 -20.48
CA ASN A 388 -12.07 2.51 -20.25
C ASN A 388 -11.41 3.59 -19.36
N GLY A 389 -12.17 4.21 -18.46
CA GLY A 389 -11.65 5.19 -17.50
C GLY A 389 -11.58 6.63 -18.01
N GLY A 390 -11.10 7.55 -17.17
CA GLY A 390 -10.96 8.96 -17.50
C GLY A 390 -12.26 9.79 -17.42
N SER A 391 -12.41 10.75 -18.33
CA SER A 391 -13.53 11.71 -18.33
C SER A 391 -13.99 12.06 -19.74
N VAL A 392 -15.26 12.46 -19.84
CA VAL A 392 -15.94 12.85 -21.08
C VAL A 392 -16.37 14.31 -20.96
N MET A 393 -16.10 15.10 -21.99
CA MET A 393 -16.64 16.46 -22.10
C MET A 393 -18.05 16.41 -22.70
N ILE A 394 -19.02 17.06 -22.05
CA ILE A 394 -20.38 17.23 -22.53
C ILE A 394 -20.79 18.71 -22.53
N ASP A 395 -21.85 19.02 -23.29
CA ASP A 395 -22.42 20.35 -23.33
C ASP A 395 -23.08 20.71 -21.99
N PRO A 396 -22.92 21.95 -21.48
CA PRO A 396 -23.58 22.39 -20.24
C PRO A 396 -25.10 22.22 -20.22
N GLU A 397 -25.79 22.38 -21.35
CA GLU A 397 -27.24 22.19 -21.44
C GLU A 397 -27.62 20.72 -21.22
N GLU A 398 -26.86 19.79 -21.80
CA GLU A 398 -27.08 18.35 -21.60
C GLU A 398 -26.74 17.93 -20.16
N PHE A 399 -25.67 18.48 -19.58
CA PHE A 399 -25.36 18.30 -18.17
C PHE A 399 -26.55 18.74 -17.30
N TYR A 400 -27.03 19.97 -17.46
CA TYR A 400 -28.15 20.51 -16.67
C TYR A 400 -29.42 19.66 -16.82
N LYS A 401 -29.76 19.28 -18.05
CA LYS A 401 -30.96 18.47 -18.35
C LYS A 401 -30.96 17.14 -17.63
N ARG A 402 -29.79 16.50 -17.48
CA ARG A 402 -29.64 15.22 -16.77
C ARG A 402 -29.44 15.39 -15.27
N ALA A 403 -28.81 16.48 -14.84
CA ALA A 403 -28.46 16.72 -13.45
C ALA A 403 -29.59 17.34 -12.60
N LYS A 404 -30.54 18.05 -13.22
CA LYS A 404 -31.59 18.82 -12.51
C LYS A 404 -32.46 18.01 -11.53
N ASP A 405 -32.59 16.70 -11.75
CA ASP A 405 -33.41 15.78 -10.95
C ASP A 405 -32.54 14.84 -10.08
N ALA A 406 -31.25 15.15 -9.91
CA ALA A 406 -30.35 14.37 -9.06
C ALA A 406 -30.54 14.71 -7.59
N ASP A 407 -30.37 13.69 -6.74
CA ASP A 407 -30.45 13.84 -5.28
C ASP A 407 -29.16 14.43 -4.70
N VAL A 408 -28.03 14.15 -5.35
CA VAL A 408 -26.69 14.59 -4.93
C VAL A 408 -25.92 15.13 -6.12
N PHE A 409 -25.29 16.29 -5.95
CA PHE A 409 -24.31 16.82 -6.89
C PHE A 409 -22.94 16.93 -6.23
N ILE A 410 -21.96 16.22 -6.78
CA ILE A 410 -20.55 16.29 -6.43
C ILE A 410 -19.85 17.18 -7.46
N TYR A 411 -19.42 18.37 -7.03
CA TYR A 411 -18.65 19.27 -7.87
C TYR A 411 -17.15 19.05 -7.67
N SER A 412 -16.44 18.57 -8.70
CA SER A 412 -15.00 18.31 -8.64
C SER A 412 -14.19 19.53 -9.11
N GLY A 413 -14.33 20.65 -8.39
CA GLY A 413 -13.58 21.86 -8.65
C GLY A 413 -12.32 21.98 -7.80
N PHE A 414 -11.46 22.95 -8.14
CA PHE A 414 -10.30 23.37 -7.34
C PHE A 414 -10.68 24.11 -6.04
N VAL A 415 -11.89 23.88 -5.52
CA VAL A 415 -12.42 24.56 -4.35
C VAL A 415 -11.82 23.91 -3.11
N THR A 416 -11.01 24.67 -2.38
CA THR A 416 -10.30 24.20 -1.17
C THR A 416 -11.16 24.19 0.09
N SER A 417 -12.46 24.46 -0.03
CA SER A 417 -13.42 24.50 1.07
C SER A 417 -14.72 23.74 0.73
N TYR A 418 -15.24 22.99 1.71
CA TYR A 418 -16.57 22.37 1.63
C TYR A 418 -17.64 23.47 1.54
N THR A 419 -18.38 23.50 0.43
CA THR A 419 -19.46 24.45 0.20
C THR A 419 -20.80 23.70 0.06
N PRO A 420 -21.67 23.73 1.09
CA PRO A 420 -22.97 23.06 1.03
C PRO A 420 -23.95 23.74 0.06
N GLU A 421 -23.63 24.92 -0.48
CA GLU A 421 -24.41 25.65 -1.48
C GLU A 421 -23.50 26.09 -2.64
N ILE A 422 -23.86 25.69 -3.86
CA ILE A 422 -23.19 26.13 -5.09
C ILE A 422 -23.84 27.44 -5.51
N SER A 423 -23.14 28.58 -5.38
CA SER A 423 -23.62 29.83 -5.99
C SER A 423 -23.26 29.85 -7.48
N VAL A 424 -24.20 30.34 -8.29
CA VAL A 424 -24.07 30.45 -9.76
C VAL A 424 -22.86 31.29 -10.17
N GLU A 425 -22.44 32.24 -9.33
CA GLU A 425 -21.26 33.09 -9.58
C GLU A 425 -19.95 32.29 -9.69
N TRP A 426 -19.86 31.09 -9.09
CA TRP A 426 -18.65 30.24 -9.16
C TRP A 426 -18.54 29.38 -10.42
N MET A 427 -19.67 29.07 -11.06
CA MET A 427 -19.67 28.20 -12.26
C MET A 427 -19.32 28.96 -13.55
N ILE A 428 -19.33 30.29 -13.49
CA ILE A 428 -19.17 31.20 -14.64
C ILE A 428 -17.92 32.10 -14.49
N GLY A 429 -16.99 31.70 -13.61
CA GLY A 429 -15.76 32.45 -13.32
C GLY A 429 -14.93 32.75 -14.54
#